data_AF-Q6PB24-F1
#
_entry.id   AF-Q6PB24-F1
#
_cell.length_a   1.000
_cell.length_b   1.000
_cell.length_c   1.000
_cell.angle_alpha   90.00
_cell.angle_beta   90.00
_cell.angle_gamma   90.00
#
_symmetry.space_group_name_H-M   'P 1'
#
loop_
_entity.id
_entity.type
_entity.pdbx_description
1 polymer ?
#
loop_
_entity_poly.entity_id
_entity_poly.type
_entity_poly.pdbx_seq_one_letter_code
_entity_poly.pdbx_strand_id
1 'polypeptide(L)'
;MDWKKSLKEKLQRDNYVRKSEQEMKEEEMSLFTNYYTEWKGGGKDSSAQNIPRFYYRLPAEDEVLQQKLREESRAVFLQRKSRELLDNEELQNLWFLLDKHQSPPMIGEEAMINYTNFQTVGEKAGEKCKTFFTPKVFSKLVHNDAYGRISIMQFFNYVMRKVWLHQTRIGLSLYDVAGQGYLRESDLENYILELIPTLPQLDGLEKSFYSFYVCTAVRKFFFFLDPLRTGKIKIQDILACSFLDDLLELRDEDLSKESQESNWFSAPSALRVYGQYLNLDKDHNGMLSKEELSRYGTGTLTCVFLDRVFQECLTYDGEMVLSQYLFQLFKHCKIRFWEKKQIL
;
A
#
# COMPACT_ATOMS: atom_id res chain seq x y z
N MET A 1 42.14 -46.05 40.52
CA MET A 1 42.63 -44.85 39.81
C MET A 1 41.78 -43.67 40.26
N ASP A 2 42.27 -42.87 41.19
CA ASP A 2 41.52 -41.72 41.72
C ASP A 2 41.74 -40.52 40.79
N TRP A 3 40.87 -40.42 39.78
CA TRP A 3 40.92 -39.40 38.73
C TRP A 3 40.95 -37.97 39.28
N LYS A 4 40.36 -37.77 40.47
CA LYS A 4 40.32 -36.47 41.15
C LYS A 4 41.70 -36.02 41.62
N LYS A 5 42.56 -36.99 42.00
CA LYS A 5 43.92 -36.73 42.44
C LYS A 5 44.84 -36.44 41.25
N SER A 6 44.74 -37.22 40.17
CA SER A 6 45.50 -36.98 38.93
C SER A 6 45.12 -35.65 38.24
N LEU A 7 43.85 -35.24 38.27
CA LEU A 7 43.42 -33.94 37.74
C LEU A 7 43.97 -32.77 38.57
N LYS A 8 43.98 -32.89 39.90
CA LYS A 8 44.58 -31.87 40.78
C LYS A 8 46.09 -31.75 40.58
N GLU A 9 46.81 -32.86 40.45
CA GLU A 9 48.25 -32.86 40.16
C GLU A 9 48.55 -32.22 38.79
N LYS A 10 47.69 -32.43 37.79
CA LYS A 10 47.86 -31.83 36.45
C LYS A 10 47.58 -30.32 36.45
N LEU A 11 46.52 -29.88 37.13
CA LEU A 11 46.21 -28.45 37.32
C LEU A 11 47.30 -27.70 38.10
N GLN A 12 47.97 -28.36 39.05
CA GLN A 12 49.09 -27.81 39.79
C GLN A 12 50.41 -27.79 38.99
N ARG A 13 50.62 -28.77 38.08
CA ARG A 13 51.79 -28.79 37.19
C ARG A 13 51.77 -27.70 36.13
N ASP A 14 50.59 -27.35 35.63
CA ASP A 14 50.45 -26.41 34.51
C ASP A 14 50.22 -24.95 34.94
N ASN A 15 50.35 -24.60 36.24
CA ASN A 15 50.06 -23.25 36.76
C ASN A 15 48.74 -22.68 36.18
N TYR A 16 47.68 -23.48 36.20
CA TYR A 16 46.41 -23.10 35.58
C TYR A 16 45.78 -21.94 36.35
N VAL A 17 45.99 -20.72 35.84
CA VAL A 17 45.28 -19.52 36.29
C VAL A 17 43.87 -19.59 35.73
N ARG A 18 42.88 -19.57 36.63
CA ARG A 18 41.47 -19.54 36.25
C ARG A 18 41.20 -18.19 35.58
N LYS A 19 41.16 -18.18 34.25
CA LYS A 19 40.88 -16.99 33.44
C LYS A 19 39.57 -16.34 33.88
N SER A 20 39.54 -15.01 33.87
CA SER A 20 38.32 -14.25 34.14
C SER A 20 37.26 -14.59 33.09
N GLU A 21 35.97 -14.52 33.42
CA GLU A 21 34.88 -14.69 32.45
C GLU A 21 35.04 -13.77 31.23
N GLN A 22 35.65 -12.61 31.43
CA GLN A 22 35.89 -11.62 30.38
C GLN A 22 36.98 -12.10 29.40
N GLU A 23 38.06 -12.69 29.89
CA GLU A 23 39.14 -13.25 29.07
C GLU A 23 38.65 -14.47 28.28
N MET A 24 37.78 -15.30 28.88
CA MET A 24 37.18 -16.43 28.15
C MET A 24 36.27 -15.94 27.01
N LYS A 25 35.48 -14.89 27.23
CA LYS A 25 34.63 -14.29 26.18
C LYS A 25 35.45 -13.67 25.05
N GLU A 26 36.57 -13.02 25.37
CA GLU A 26 37.49 -12.48 24.37
C GLU A 26 38.16 -13.61 23.56
N GLU A 27 38.55 -14.71 24.22
CA GLU A 27 39.08 -15.88 23.53
C GLU A 27 38.04 -16.56 22.63
N GLU A 28 36.81 -16.75 23.11
CA GLU A 28 35.71 -17.27 22.31
C GLU A 28 35.42 -16.38 21.10
N MET A 29 35.42 -15.05 21.28
CA MET A 29 35.21 -14.09 20.20
C MET A 29 36.36 -14.11 19.18
N SER A 30 37.59 -14.29 19.64
CA SER A 30 38.76 -14.43 18.77
C SER A 30 38.71 -15.72 17.94
N LEU A 31 38.34 -16.84 18.58
CA LEU A 31 38.17 -18.13 17.92
C LEU A 31 37.02 -18.08 16.91
N PHE A 32 35.89 -17.49 17.29
CA PHE A 32 34.76 -17.27 16.38
C PHE A 32 35.18 -16.45 15.16
N THR A 33 35.92 -15.36 15.37
CA THR A 33 36.39 -14.50 14.26
C THR A 33 37.34 -15.24 13.34
N ASN A 34 38.25 -16.06 13.88
CA ASN A 34 39.15 -16.89 13.09
C ASN A 34 38.40 -17.94 12.27
N TYR A 35 37.51 -18.73 12.89
CA TYR A 35 36.74 -19.74 12.14
C TYR A 35 35.77 -19.10 11.14
N TYR A 36 35.14 -17.97 11.49
CA TYR A 36 34.28 -17.23 10.58
C TYR A 36 35.07 -16.69 9.39
N THR A 37 36.26 -16.14 9.59
CA THR A 37 37.08 -15.64 8.48
C THR A 37 37.64 -16.75 7.61
N GLU A 38 37.98 -17.89 8.20
CA GLU A 38 38.44 -19.09 7.49
C GLU A 38 37.31 -19.74 6.68
N TRP A 39 36.10 -19.83 7.24
CA TRP A 39 34.93 -20.44 6.59
C TRP A 39 34.16 -19.50 5.66
N LYS A 40 34.28 -18.18 5.83
CA LYS A 40 33.68 -17.18 4.92
C LYS A 40 34.28 -17.24 3.51
N GLY A 41 35.34 -18.02 3.29
CA GLY A 41 35.94 -18.20 1.98
C GLY A 41 36.58 -16.89 1.52
N GLY A 42 37.72 -16.54 2.11
CA GLY A 42 38.51 -15.35 1.77
C GLY A 42 39.16 -15.35 0.38
N GLY A 43 38.54 -15.95 -0.63
CA GLY A 43 38.79 -15.56 -2.01
C GLY A 43 38.09 -14.22 -2.24
N LYS A 44 38.70 -13.29 -2.98
CA LYS A 44 37.90 -12.24 -3.63
C LYS A 44 36.88 -12.97 -4.49
N ASP A 45 35.66 -13.13 -3.98
CA ASP A 45 34.55 -13.75 -4.67
C ASP A 45 34.44 -13.10 -6.05
N SER A 46 34.84 -13.83 -7.10
CA SER A 46 34.68 -13.38 -8.49
C SER A 46 33.20 -13.13 -8.82
N SER A 47 32.30 -13.75 -8.04
CA SER A 47 30.87 -13.46 -8.04
C SER A 47 30.54 -12.05 -7.55
N ALA A 48 31.23 -11.49 -6.55
CA ALA A 48 30.98 -10.13 -6.05
C ALA A 48 31.39 -9.03 -7.05
N GLN A 49 32.26 -9.33 -8.01
CA GLN A 49 32.58 -8.43 -9.13
C GLN A 49 31.51 -8.46 -10.23
N ASN A 50 30.84 -9.61 -10.41
CA ASN A 50 29.80 -9.80 -11.43
C ASN A 50 28.38 -9.53 -10.92
N ILE A 51 28.16 -9.47 -9.61
CA ILE A 51 26.85 -9.19 -9.01
C ILE A 51 26.73 -7.67 -8.81
N PRO A 52 25.81 -6.99 -9.53
CA PRO A 52 25.55 -5.58 -9.30
C PRO A 52 25.11 -5.34 -7.84
N ARG A 53 25.50 -4.19 -7.29
CA ARG A 53 25.06 -3.79 -5.95
C ARG A 53 23.53 -3.61 -5.94
N PHE A 54 22.84 -4.55 -5.33
CA PHE A 54 21.37 -4.59 -5.26
C PHE A 54 20.80 -4.03 -3.95
N TYR A 55 21.63 -3.89 -2.92
CA TYR A 55 21.23 -3.32 -1.63
C TYR A 55 21.98 -2.02 -1.35
N TYR A 56 21.20 -0.98 -1.05
CA TYR A 56 21.67 0.32 -0.60
C TYR A 56 21.10 0.56 0.78
N ARG A 57 21.99 0.70 1.78
CA ARG A 57 21.59 1.06 3.14
C ARG A 57 20.96 2.44 3.11
N LEU A 58 19.85 2.62 3.82
CA LEU A 58 19.26 3.94 4.01
C LEU A 58 20.19 4.79 4.90
N PRO A 59 20.36 6.09 4.60
CA PRO A 59 21.08 7.01 5.47
C PRO A 59 20.47 7.00 6.88
N ALA A 60 21.32 7.11 7.88
CA ALA A 60 20.86 7.22 9.26
C ALA A 60 20.24 8.60 9.54
N GLU A 61 19.52 8.75 10.66
CA GLU A 61 18.81 10.00 10.99
C GLU A 61 19.74 11.21 11.20
N ASP A 62 20.99 10.94 11.58
CA ASP A 62 22.07 11.92 11.72
C ASP A 62 22.65 12.40 10.38
N GLU A 63 22.43 11.67 9.28
CA GLU A 63 22.98 11.98 7.95
C GLU A 63 22.04 12.88 7.12
N VAL A 64 21.67 14.05 7.66
CA VAL A 64 20.68 14.98 7.09
C VAL A 64 20.93 15.31 5.62
N LEU A 65 22.19 15.55 5.22
CA LEU A 65 22.52 15.91 3.84
C LEU A 65 22.28 14.75 2.85
N GLN A 66 22.56 13.51 3.27
CA GLN A 66 22.30 12.34 2.43
C GLN A 66 20.80 12.06 2.30
N GLN A 67 20.03 12.29 3.37
CA GLN A 67 18.57 12.19 3.34
C GLN A 67 17.96 13.20 2.37
N LYS A 68 18.32 14.48 2.50
CA LYS A 68 17.83 15.52 1.58
C LYS A 68 18.24 15.28 0.13
N LEU A 69 19.47 14.85 -0.11
CA LEU A 69 19.92 14.50 -1.46
C LEU A 69 19.09 13.35 -2.04
N ARG A 70 18.77 12.34 -1.23
CA ARG A 70 17.93 11.21 -1.63
C ARG A 70 16.51 11.70 -1.95
N GLU A 71 15.90 12.50 -1.07
CA GLU A 71 14.57 13.08 -1.28
C GLU A 71 14.51 13.87 -2.59
N GLU A 72 15.43 14.79 -2.82
CA GLU A 72 15.50 15.59 -4.05
C GLU A 72 15.73 14.73 -5.30
N SER A 73 16.67 13.78 -5.23
CA SER A 73 16.93 12.86 -6.35
C SER A 73 15.69 12.05 -6.73
N ARG A 74 14.88 11.67 -5.74
CA ARG A 74 13.63 10.92 -5.94
C ARG A 74 12.52 11.82 -6.46
N ALA A 75 12.37 13.03 -5.92
CA ALA A 75 11.40 14.00 -6.42
C ALA A 75 11.65 14.29 -7.91
N VAL A 76 12.90 14.53 -8.30
CA VAL A 76 13.29 14.74 -9.70
C VAL A 76 13.04 13.49 -10.55
N PHE A 77 13.35 12.30 -10.03
CA PHE A 77 13.07 11.04 -10.75
C PHE A 77 11.57 10.84 -10.99
N LEU A 78 10.73 11.05 -9.97
CA LEU A 78 9.28 10.93 -10.07
C LEU A 78 8.70 12.01 -11.00
N GLN A 79 9.23 13.23 -10.96
CA GLN A 79 8.84 14.29 -11.89
C GLN A 79 9.17 13.93 -13.34
N ARG A 80 10.35 13.36 -13.60
CA ARG A 80 10.70 12.86 -14.95
C ARG A 80 9.74 11.77 -15.40
N LYS A 81 9.42 10.82 -14.53
CA LYS A 81 8.45 9.75 -14.81
C LYS A 81 7.04 10.29 -15.05
N SER A 82 6.63 11.34 -14.33
CA SER A 82 5.35 12.01 -14.54
C SER A 82 5.29 12.69 -15.92
N ARG A 83 6.38 13.32 -16.38
CA ARG A 83 6.46 13.94 -17.72
C ARG A 83 6.44 12.94 -18.88
N GLU A 84 6.80 11.68 -18.63
CA GLU A 84 6.68 10.61 -19.63
C GLU A 84 5.22 10.18 -19.85
N LEU A 85 4.30 10.53 -18.95
CA LEU A 85 2.88 10.21 -19.09
C LEU A 85 2.19 11.13 -20.11
N LEU A 86 1.08 10.61 -20.65
CA LEU A 86 0.20 11.35 -21.54
C LEU A 86 -0.58 12.38 -20.73
N ASP A 87 -0.60 13.62 -21.21
CA ASP A 87 -1.48 14.66 -20.66
C ASP A 87 -2.88 14.61 -21.30
N ASN A 88 -3.79 15.44 -20.80
CA ASN A 88 -5.17 15.47 -21.28
C ASN A 88 -5.28 15.89 -22.76
N GLU A 89 -4.40 16.78 -23.23
CA GLU A 89 -4.39 17.23 -24.62
C GLU A 89 -3.90 16.12 -25.56
N GLU A 90 -2.83 15.42 -25.18
CA GLU A 90 -2.29 14.25 -25.88
C GLU A 90 -3.31 13.11 -25.94
N LEU A 91 -4.07 12.88 -24.86
CA LEU A 91 -5.15 11.90 -24.84
C LEU A 91 -6.31 12.27 -25.78
N GLN A 92 -6.72 13.55 -25.80
CA GLN A 92 -7.73 14.04 -26.76
C GLN A 92 -7.25 13.91 -28.21
N ASN A 93 -5.99 14.26 -28.46
CA ASN A 93 -5.37 14.10 -29.78
C ASN A 93 -5.31 12.63 -30.20
N LEU A 94 -4.98 11.72 -29.28
CA LEU A 94 -5.00 10.28 -29.54
C LEU A 94 -6.40 9.79 -29.91
N TRP A 95 -7.43 10.22 -29.18
CA TRP A 95 -8.83 9.90 -29.50
C TRP A 95 -9.19 10.35 -30.92
N PHE A 96 -8.90 11.61 -31.27
CA PHE A 96 -9.17 12.15 -32.59
C PHE A 96 -8.43 11.40 -33.72
N LEU A 97 -7.16 11.02 -33.49
CA LEU A 97 -6.39 10.26 -34.47
C LEU A 97 -6.95 8.85 -34.68
N LEU A 98 -7.39 8.19 -33.61
CA LEU A 98 -8.03 6.87 -33.71
C LEU A 98 -9.35 6.96 -34.47
N ASP A 99 -10.16 7.97 -34.18
CA ASP A 99 -11.45 8.22 -34.83
C ASP A 99 -11.30 8.50 -36.34
N LYS A 100 -10.28 9.27 -36.72
CA LYS A 100 -9.97 9.56 -38.13
C LYS A 100 -9.52 8.32 -38.93
N HIS A 101 -8.97 7.31 -38.26
CA HIS A 101 -8.35 6.14 -38.88
C HIS A 101 -9.16 4.84 -38.69
N GLN A 102 -10.48 4.97 -38.50
CA GLN A 102 -11.39 3.83 -38.44
C GLN A 102 -11.35 2.95 -39.71
N SER A 103 -11.64 1.66 -39.54
CA SER A 103 -11.58 0.64 -40.61
C SER A 103 -12.98 0.12 -40.96
N PRO A 104 -13.42 0.22 -42.23
CA PRO A 104 -14.67 -0.37 -42.70
C PRO A 104 -14.68 -1.91 -42.55
N PRO A 105 -15.86 -2.56 -42.50
CA PRO A 105 -17.21 -1.98 -42.55
C PRO A 105 -17.67 -1.46 -41.17
N MET A 106 -18.37 -0.31 -41.18
CA MET A 106 -18.97 0.30 -39.98
C MET A 106 -20.29 -0.39 -39.67
N ILE A 107 -20.21 -1.64 -39.19
CA ILE A 107 -21.36 -2.45 -38.82
C ILE A 107 -21.60 -2.20 -37.32
N GLY A 108 -22.56 -1.34 -37.00
CA GLY A 108 -22.90 -0.95 -35.63
C GLY A 108 -22.36 0.43 -35.22
N GLU A 109 -22.57 0.79 -33.96
CA GLU A 109 -22.12 2.07 -33.38
C GLU A 109 -20.64 2.04 -32.93
N GLU A 110 -20.02 0.85 -32.90
CA GLU A 110 -18.65 0.72 -32.42
C GLU A 110 -17.60 1.03 -33.50
N ALA A 111 -16.80 2.05 -33.24
CA ALA A 111 -15.65 2.41 -34.07
C ALA A 111 -14.54 1.35 -33.96
N MET A 112 -14.18 0.74 -35.09
CA MET A 112 -13.19 -0.35 -35.16
C MET A 112 -11.94 0.09 -35.93
N ILE A 113 -10.77 -0.48 -35.57
CA ILE A 113 -9.49 -0.22 -36.25
C ILE A 113 -8.73 -1.51 -36.56
N ASN A 114 -8.23 -1.63 -37.78
CA ASN A 114 -7.36 -2.74 -38.21
C ASN A 114 -5.89 -2.49 -37.83
N TYR A 115 -5.05 -3.51 -37.99
CA TYR A 115 -3.64 -3.41 -37.58
C TYR A 115 -2.82 -2.38 -38.39
N THR A 116 -3.11 -2.20 -39.68
CA THR A 116 -2.38 -1.24 -40.53
C THR A 116 -2.65 0.19 -40.12
N ASN A 117 -3.92 0.51 -39.85
CA ASN A 117 -4.33 1.82 -39.36
C ASN A 117 -3.82 2.04 -37.94
N PHE A 118 -3.83 1.00 -37.09
CA PHE A 118 -3.26 1.05 -35.75
C PHE A 118 -1.78 1.44 -35.76
N GLN A 119 -0.97 0.85 -36.66
CA GLN A 119 0.43 1.25 -36.84
C GLN A 119 0.56 2.69 -37.35
N THR A 120 -0.27 3.08 -38.32
CA THR A 120 -0.27 4.45 -38.87
C THR A 120 -0.59 5.49 -37.78
N VAL A 121 -1.54 5.19 -36.89
CA VAL A 121 -1.86 6.05 -35.75
C VAL A 121 -0.69 6.08 -34.77
N GLY A 122 -0.05 4.95 -34.48
CA GLY A 122 1.12 4.89 -33.59
C GLY A 122 2.34 5.67 -34.09
N GLU A 123 2.50 5.87 -35.39
CA GLU A 123 3.54 6.73 -35.96
C GLU A 123 3.22 8.23 -35.82
N LYS A 124 1.94 8.59 -35.90
CA LYS A 124 1.45 9.98 -35.80
C LYS A 124 1.22 10.43 -34.36
N ALA A 125 0.79 9.51 -33.50
CA ALA A 125 0.64 9.72 -32.07
C ALA A 125 2.05 9.72 -31.46
N GLY A 126 2.48 10.85 -30.92
CA GLY A 126 3.89 11.15 -30.58
C GLY A 126 4.65 10.11 -29.73
N GLU A 127 5.90 10.41 -29.37
CA GLU A 127 6.82 9.40 -28.80
C GLU A 127 6.32 8.68 -27.55
N LYS A 128 5.56 9.37 -26.68
CA LYS A 128 4.96 8.77 -25.48
C LYS A 128 3.95 7.67 -25.82
N CYS A 129 3.14 7.88 -26.86
CA CYS A 129 2.11 6.97 -27.30
C CYS A 129 2.67 5.66 -27.86
N LYS A 130 3.87 5.68 -28.46
CA LYS A 130 4.51 4.51 -29.09
C LYS A 130 4.59 3.30 -28.16
N THR A 131 4.72 3.52 -26.85
CA THR A 131 4.77 2.44 -25.85
C THR A 131 3.47 1.61 -25.75
N PHE A 132 2.34 2.19 -26.15
CA PHE A 132 1.04 1.52 -26.17
C PHE A 132 0.76 0.81 -27.51
N PHE A 133 1.33 1.30 -28.61
CA PHE A 133 1.19 0.75 -29.96
C PHE A 133 2.11 -0.45 -30.21
N THR A 134 1.95 -1.52 -29.42
CA THR A 134 2.71 -2.76 -29.60
C THR A 134 1.85 -3.88 -30.17
N PRO A 135 2.43 -4.81 -30.96
CA PRO A 135 1.69 -5.97 -31.48
C PRO A 135 1.05 -6.81 -30.37
N LYS A 136 1.72 -6.88 -29.21
CA LYS A 136 1.23 -7.59 -28.01
C LYS A 136 -0.03 -6.95 -27.42
N VAL A 137 -0.16 -5.62 -27.44
CA VAL A 137 -1.36 -4.94 -26.98
C VAL A 137 -2.49 -5.17 -27.97
N PHE A 138 -2.22 -5.03 -29.28
CA PHE A 138 -3.21 -5.29 -30.32
C PHE A 138 -3.78 -6.72 -30.21
N SER A 139 -2.91 -7.73 -30.16
CA SER A 139 -3.32 -9.13 -30.05
C SER A 139 -4.12 -9.46 -28.78
N LYS A 140 -3.93 -8.71 -27.68
CA LYS A 140 -4.71 -8.90 -26.45
C LYS A 140 -6.12 -8.33 -26.53
N LEU A 141 -6.30 -7.29 -27.34
CA LEU A 141 -7.58 -6.58 -27.50
C LEU A 141 -8.40 -7.11 -28.69
N VAL A 142 -7.80 -7.92 -29.56
CA VAL A 142 -8.54 -8.63 -30.60
C VAL A 142 -9.46 -9.66 -29.94
N HIS A 143 -10.76 -9.44 -30.06
CA HIS A 143 -11.79 -10.35 -29.56
C HIS A 143 -12.66 -10.82 -30.72
N ASN A 144 -12.41 -12.06 -31.20
CA ASN A 144 -13.30 -12.83 -32.07
C ASN A 144 -13.92 -12.08 -33.28
N ASP A 145 -13.24 -11.07 -33.83
CA ASP A 145 -13.69 -10.35 -35.03
C ASP A 145 -13.23 -11.10 -36.28
N ALA A 146 -14.16 -11.33 -37.22
CA ALA A 146 -13.89 -11.99 -38.49
C ALA A 146 -12.87 -11.22 -39.35
N TYR A 147 -12.71 -9.92 -39.11
CA TYR A 147 -11.81 -9.03 -39.83
C TYR A 147 -10.53 -8.68 -39.04
N GLY A 148 -10.34 -9.26 -37.84
CA GLY A 148 -9.15 -9.02 -37.02
C GLY A 148 -8.97 -7.58 -36.55
N ARG A 149 -10.06 -6.84 -36.31
CA ARG A 149 -10.05 -5.45 -35.83
C ARG A 149 -10.20 -5.40 -34.31
N ILE A 150 -9.84 -4.24 -33.74
CA ILE A 150 -10.06 -3.93 -32.33
C ILE A 150 -11.02 -2.74 -32.19
N SER A 151 -11.77 -2.70 -31.08
CA SER A 151 -12.59 -1.54 -30.73
C SER A 151 -11.69 -0.37 -30.29
N ILE A 152 -11.89 0.79 -30.91
CA ILE A 152 -11.16 2.02 -30.57
C ILE A 152 -11.46 2.41 -29.12
N MET A 153 -12.71 2.27 -28.67
CA MET A 153 -13.11 2.55 -27.30
C MET A 153 -12.36 1.64 -26.31
N GLN A 154 -12.26 0.34 -26.60
CA GLN A 154 -11.53 -0.60 -25.73
C GLN A 154 -10.04 -0.27 -25.66
N PHE A 155 -9.42 0.07 -26.79
CA PHE A 155 -8.01 0.48 -26.82
C PHE A 155 -7.78 1.79 -26.07
N PHE A 156 -8.63 2.79 -26.28
CA PHE A 156 -8.54 4.07 -25.59
C PHE A 156 -8.71 3.91 -24.08
N ASN A 157 -9.70 3.12 -23.63
CA ASN A 157 -9.88 2.77 -22.23
C ASN A 157 -8.67 2.03 -21.64
N TYR A 158 -8.02 1.16 -22.42
CA TYR A 158 -6.77 0.52 -22.00
C TYR A 158 -5.64 1.55 -21.79
N VAL A 159 -5.46 2.49 -22.71
CA VAL A 159 -4.46 3.57 -22.55
C VAL A 159 -4.78 4.42 -21.34
N MET A 160 -6.03 4.88 -21.21
CA MET A 160 -6.51 5.68 -20.06
C MET A 160 -6.24 4.98 -18.73
N ARG A 161 -6.68 3.72 -18.57
CA ARG A 161 -6.45 2.94 -17.35
C ARG A 161 -4.97 2.78 -17.03
N LYS A 162 -4.13 2.61 -18.07
CA LYS A 162 -2.70 2.44 -17.86
C LYS A 162 -1.99 3.73 -17.47
N VAL A 163 -2.33 4.85 -18.11
CA VAL A 163 -1.84 6.18 -17.72
C VAL A 163 -2.27 6.49 -16.29
N TRP A 164 -3.55 6.28 -15.96
CA TRP A 164 -4.09 6.46 -14.62
C TRP A 164 -3.35 5.63 -13.58
N LEU A 165 -3.13 4.33 -13.83
CA LEU A 165 -2.40 3.46 -12.90
C LEU A 165 -0.97 3.95 -12.65
N HIS A 166 -0.27 4.40 -13.71
CA HIS A 166 1.06 4.99 -13.55
C HIS A 166 1.03 6.32 -12.80
N GLN A 167 0.05 7.18 -13.07
CA GLN A 167 -0.13 8.45 -12.38
C GLN A 167 -0.40 8.25 -10.89
N THR A 168 -1.34 7.37 -10.54
CA THR A 168 -1.67 7.01 -9.15
C THR A 168 -0.47 6.38 -8.45
N ARG A 169 0.27 5.51 -9.14
CA ARG A 169 1.51 4.94 -8.59
C ARG A 169 2.56 6.01 -8.28
N ILE A 170 2.76 6.96 -9.19
CA ILE A 170 3.71 8.08 -8.98
C ILE A 170 3.23 8.94 -7.82
N GLY A 171 1.93 9.26 -7.77
CA GLY A 171 1.29 10.01 -6.69
C GLY A 171 1.55 9.38 -5.32
N LEU A 172 1.23 8.10 -5.15
CA LEU A 172 1.51 7.36 -3.91
C LEU A 172 3.01 7.29 -3.59
N SER A 173 3.87 7.19 -4.61
CA SER A 173 5.33 7.10 -4.42
C SER A 173 5.95 8.42 -3.90
N LEU A 174 5.26 9.55 -4.04
CA LEU A 174 5.71 10.83 -3.46
C LEU A 174 5.67 10.81 -1.93
N TYR A 175 4.73 10.05 -1.33
CA TYR A 175 4.56 9.96 0.12
C TYR A 175 5.44 8.87 0.76
N ASP A 176 6.01 7.95 -0.03
CA ASP A 176 6.97 6.97 0.48
C ASP A 176 8.30 7.67 0.77
N VAL A 177 8.51 8.20 1.98
CA VAL A 177 9.77 8.92 2.35
C VAL A 177 10.99 8.01 2.20
N ALA A 178 10.86 6.73 2.57
CA ALA A 178 11.96 5.76 2.55
C ALA A 178 12.34 5.32 1.11
N GLY A 179 11.42 5.42 0.15
CA GLY A 179 11.59 4.95 -1.22
C GLY A 179 11.74 3.43 -1.32
N GLN A 180 11.12 2.70 -0.40
CA GLN A 180 11.18 1.22 -0.34
C GLN A 180 10.00 0.55 -1.06
N GLY A 181 9.02 1.33 -1.53
CA GLY A 181 7.80 0.85 -2.18
C GLY A 181 6.67 0.51 -1.21
N TYR A 182 6.74 1.00 0.03
CA TYR A 182 5.73 0.79 1.07
C TYR A 182 5.32 2.12 1.69
N LEU A 183 4.07 2.20 2.12
CA LEU A 183 3.54 3.33 2.88
C LEU A 183 3.26 2.91 4.33
N ARG A 184 3.62 3.79 5.27
CA ARG A 184 3.26 3.69 6.69
C ARG A 184 1.92 4.37 6.94
N GLU A 185 1.39 4.22 8.16
CA GLU A 185 0.14 4.89 8.57
C GLU A 185 0.22 6.40 8.31
N SER A 186 1.27 7.08 8.79
CA SER A 186 1.48 8.52 8.59
C SER A 186 1.53 8.94 7.11
N ASP A 187 2.14 8.12 6.26
CA ASP A 187 2.31 8.45 4.84
C ASP A 187 0.95 8.41 4.13
N LEU A 188 0.13 7.42 4.48
CA LEU A 188 -1.23 7.28 3.93
C LEU A 188 -2.20 8.30 4.54
N GLU A 189 -2.03 8.69 5.81
CA GLU A 189 -2.78 9.77 6.44
C GLU A 189 -2.58 11.09 5.69
N ASN A 190 -1.32 11.44 5.40
CA ASN A 190 -0.99 12.63 4.62
C ASN A 190 -1.58 12.58 3.21
N TYR A 191 -1.48 11.43 2.54
CA TYR A 191 -2.08 11.24 1.21
C TYR A 191 -3.59 11.47 1.21
N ILE A 192 -4.32 10.85 2.15
CA ILE A 192 -5.78 10.99 2.22
C ILE A 192 -6.17 12.42 2.61
N LEU A 193 -5.44 13.04 3.55
CA LEU A 193 -5.71 14.42 3.96
C LEU A 193 -5.56 15.42 2.81
N GLU A 194 -4.54 15.27 1.97
CA GLU A 194 -4.39 16.09 0.76
C GLU A 194 -5.37 15.73 -0.36
N LEU A 195 -5.91 14.50 -0.34
CA LEU A 195 -6.90 14.07 -1.32
C LEU A 195 -8.29 14.68 -1.05
N ILE A 196 -8.67 14.87 0.22
CA ILE A 196 -10.02 15.35 0.62
C ILE A 196 -10.50 16.58 -0.17
N PRO A 197 -9.72 17.67 -0.30
CA PRO A 197 -10.16 18.86 -1.04
C PRO A 197 -10.37 18.65 -2.54
N THR A 198 -9.93 17.51 -3.08
CA THR A 198 -10.13 17.13 -4.49
C THR A 198 -11.36 16.24 -4.69
N LEU A 199 -12.09 15.91 -3.61
CA LEU A 199 -13.25 15.03 -3.61
C LEU A 199 -14.53 15.87 -3.37
N PRO A 200 -15.28 16.25 -4.42
CA PRO A 200 -16.46 17.10 -4.27
C PRO A 200 -17.51 16.52 -3.31
N GLN A 201 -17.61 15.18 -3.25
CA GLN A 201 -18.54 14.49 -2.36
C GLN A 201 -18.19 14.64 -0.86
N LEU A 202 -17.01 15.17 -0.53
CA LEU A 202 -16.55 15.42 0.84
C LEU A 202 -16.50 16.91 1.21
N ASP A 203 -16.81 17.82 0.30
CA ASP A 203 -16.72 19.28 0.53
C ASP A 203 -17.59 19.77 1.69
N GLY A 204 -18.70 19.08 1.98
CA GLY A 204 -19.59 19.41 3.09
C GLY A 204 -19.09 19.00 4.48
N LEU A 205 -17.93 18.34 4.60
CA LEU A 205 -17.41 17.88 5.89
C LEU A 205 -16.76 19.02 6.69
N GLU A 206 -17.06 19.08 7.99
CA GLU A 206 -16.39 20.00 8.90
C GLU A 206 -14.90 19.67 9.05
N LYS A 207 -14.05 20.70 9.17
CA LYS A 207 -12.59 20.52 9.35
C LYS A 207 -12.24 19.78 10.65
N SER A 208 -13.05 19.92 11.69
CA SER A 208 -12.95 19.16 12.95
C SER A 208 -13.08 17.65 12.72
N PHE A 209 -13.82 17.24 11.69
CA PHE A 209 -14.07 15.85 11.36
C PHE A 209 -12.96 15.21 10.50
N TYR A 210 -12.05 16.01 9.92
CA TYR A 210 -11.03 15.49 8.99
C TYR A 210 -10.12 14.48 9.67
N SER A 211 -9.67 14.74 10.89
CA SER A 211 -8.83 13.79 11.65
C SER A 211 -9.52 12.44 11.84
N PHE A 212 -10.82 12.44 12.12
CA PHE A 212 -11.61 11.22 12.25
C PHE A 212 -11.75 10.49 10.91
N TYR A 213 -12.08 11.22 9.86
CA TYR A 213 -12.26 10.68 8.52
C TYR A 213 -10.98 10.01 8.02
N VAL A 214 -9.85 10.72 8.12
CA VAL A 214 -8.53 10.23 7.72
C VAL A 214 -8.16 8.98 8.53
N CYS A 215 -8.31 9.00 9.85
CA CYS A 215 -8.04 7.84 10.69
C CYS A 215 -8.92 6.63 10.28
N THR A 216 -10.20 6.87 10.03
CA THR A 216 -11.15 5.84 9.58
C THR A 216 -10.75 5.24 8.24
N ALA A 217 -10.40 6.08 7.26
CA ALA A 217 -10.01 5.64 5.94
C ALA A 217 -8.68 4.85 5.96
N VAL A 218 -7.65 5.37 6.64
CA VAL A 218 -6.34 4.69 6.77
C VAL A 218 -6.48 3.35 7.48
N ARG A 219 -7.24 3.30 8.59
CA ARG A 219 -7.47 2.04 9.33
C ARG A 219 -8.14 0.99 8.45
N LYS A 220 -8.99 1.37 7.48
CA LYS A 220 -9.56 0.41 6.51
C LYS A 220 -8.47 -0.19 5.61
N PHE A 221 -7.60 0.64 5.03
CA PHE A 221 -6.49 0.13 4.20
C PHE A 221 -5.60 -0.82 4.99
N PHE A 222 -5.18 -0.45 6.20
CA PHE A 222 -4.34 -1.31 7.05
C PHE A 222 -5.04 -2.59 7.49
N PHE A 223 -6.33 -2.53 7.79
CA PHE A 223 -7.09 -3.71 8.19
C PHE A 223 -7.17 -4.77 7.09
N PHE A 224 -7.30 -4.37 5.82
CA PHE A 224 -7.40 -5.31 4.70
C PHE A 224 -6.07 -5.66 4.05
N LEU A 225 -5.13 -4.72 3.97
CA LEU A 225 -3.87 -4.89 3.24
C LEU A 225 -2.67 -5.25 4.13
N ASP A 226 -2.77 -5.12 5.46
CA ASP A 226 -1.73 -5.50 6.41
C ASP A 226 -2.25 -6.54 7.44
N PRO A 227 -2.58 -7.78 7.00
CA PRO A 227 -3.10 -8.82 7.89
C PRO A 227 -2.12 -9.23 8.99
N LEU A 228 -0.82 -9.03 8.76
CA LEU A 228 0.25 -9.37 9.70
C LEU A 228 0.61 -8.20 10.65
N ARG A 229 -0.04 -7.04 10.52
CA ARG A 229 0.19 -5.84 11.33
C ARG A 229 1.67 -5.40 11.35
N THR A 230 2.30 -5.43 10.19
CA THR A 230 3.68 -4.98 10.01
C THR A 230 3.83 -3.46 10.06
N GLY A 231 2.71 -2.72 9.98
CA GLY A 231 2.70 -1.25 9.89
C GLY A 231 3.18 -0.73 8.54
N LYS A 232 3.18 -1.60 7.51
CA LYS A 232 3.67 -1.27 6.16
C LYS A 232 2.77 -1.92 5.10
N ILE A 233 2.31 -1.13 4.15
CA ILE A 233 1.53 -1.62 3.00
C ILE A 233 2.30 -1.36 1.71
N LYS A 234 2.39 -2.34 0.80
CA LYS A 234 3.00 -2.12 -0.51
C LYS A 234 2.13 -1.20 -1.36
N ILE A 235 2.75 -0.27 -2.07
CA ILE A 235 2.04 0.59 -3.05
C ILE A 235 1.34 -0.27 -4.12
N GLN A 236 1.95 -1.39 -4.50
CA GLN A 236 1.34 -2.34 -5.46
C GLN A 236 0.03 -2.93 -4.94
N ASP A 237 -0.04 -3.25 -3.65
CA ASP A 237 -1.24 -3.84 -3.05
C ASP A 237 -2.36 -2.79 -2.94
N ILE A 238 -2.00 -1.52 -2.69
CA ILE A 238 -2.95 -0.40 -2.72
C ILE A 238 -3.51 -0.19 -4.14
N LEU A 239 -2.66 -0.24 -5.17
CA LEU A 239 -3.11 -0.09 -6.56
C LEU A 239 -3.96 -1.27 -7.06
N ALA A 240 -3.81 -2.44 -6.46
CA ALA A 240 -4.57 -3.63 -6.82
C ALA A 240 -5.87 -3.79 -6.02
N CYS A 241 -6.08 -2.97 -4.99
CA CYS A 241 -7.27 -3.06 -4.14
C CYS A 241 -8.43 -2.24 -4.70
N SER A 242 -9.65 -2.78 -4.58
CA SER A 242 -10.87 -2.07 -4.99
C SER A 242 -11.17 -0.85 -4.11
N PHE A 243 -10.62 -0.79 -2.90
CA PHE A 243 -10.88 0.31 -1.96
C PHE A 243 -10.33 1.65 -2.46
N LEU A 244 -9.25 1.64 -3.23
CA LEU A 244 -8.73 2.85 -3.84
C LEU A 244 -9.69 3.39 -4.91
N ASP A 245 -10.30 2.49 -5.68
CA ASP A 245 -11.31 2.85 -6.67
C ASP A 245 -12.54 3.45 -5.97
N ASP A 246 -13.03 2.82 -4.90
CA ASP A 246 -14.14 3.35 -4.08
C ASP A 246 -13.83 4.76 -3.54
N LEU A 247 -12.59 4.99 -3.09
CA LEU A 247 -12.18 6.31 -2.59
C LEU A 247 -12.13 7.35 -3.71
N LEU A 248 -11.65 6.98 -4.90
CA LEU A 248 -11.50 7.88 -6.04
C LEU A 248 -12.81 8.11 -6.81
N GLU A 249 -13.79 7.22 -6.67
CA GLU A 249 -15.16 7.41 -7.16
C GLU A 249 -15.82 8.67 -6.56
N LEU A 250 -15.41 9.08 -5.36
CA LEU A 250 -15.88 10.31 -4.71
C LEU A 250 -15.46 11.60 -5.42
N ARG A 251 -14.65 11.51 -6.48
CA ARG A 251 -14.35 12.62 -7.39
C ARG A 251 -15.49 12.94 -8.34
N ASP A 252 -16.37 11.98 -8.59
CA ASP A 252 -17.52 12.17 -9.47
C ASP A 252 -18.57 13.03 -8.77
N GLU A 253 -18.89 14.20 -9.34
CA GLU A 253 -19.89 15.13 -8.82
C GLU A 253 -21.31 14.58 -8.93
N ASP A 254 -21.56 13.77 -9.97
CA ASP A 254 -22.89 13.22 -10.30
C ASP A 254 -23.14 11.86 -9.62
N LEU A 255 -22.35 11.52 -8.60
CA LEU A 255 -22.45 10.23 -7.90
C LEU A 255 -23.84 10.05 -7.27
N SER A 256 -24.53 8.99 -7.68
CA SER A 256 -25.88 8.69 -7.20
C SER A 256 -25.92 8.47 -5.67
N LYS A 257 -27.04 8.81 -5.04
CA LYS A 257 -27.22 8.60 -3.58
C LYS A 257 -27.09 7.13 -3.18
N GLU A 258 -27.57 6.21 -4.02
CA GLU A 258 -27.45 4.76 -3.79
C GLU A 258 -25.97 4.32 -3.82
N SER A 259 -25.20 4.80 -4.80
CA SER A 259 -23.76 4.57 -4.87
C SER A 259 -23.07 5.11 -3.61
N GLN A 260 -23.41 6.32 -3.16
CA GLN A 260 -22.86 6.90 -1.93
C GLN A 260 -23.18 6.07 -0.68
N GLU A 261 -24.38 5.49 -0.58
CA GLU A 261 -24.76 4.65 0.57
C GLU A 261 -24.00 3.31 0.60
N SER A 262 -23.69 2.77 -0.58
CA SER A 262 -22.89 1.55 -0.73
C SER A 262 -21.39 1.79 -0.52
N ASN A 263 -20.92 2.98 -0.88
CA ASN A 263 -19.52 3.37 -0.80
C ASN A 263 -19.10 3.59 0.67
N TRP A 264 -18.02 2.92 1.05
CA TRP A 264 -17.50 2.91 2.41
C TRP A 264 -16.73 4.16 2.81
N PHE A 265 -16.28 4.95 1.83
CA PHE A 265 -15.51 6.18 2.02
C PHE A 265 -16.39 7.43 1.86
N SER A 266 -17.67 7.28 1.51
CA SER A 266 -18.60 8.41 1.40
C SER A 266 -18.78 9.14 2.73
N ALA A 267 -19.08 10.44 2.66
CA ALA A 267 -19.35 11.25 3.85
C ALA A 267 -20.47 10.67 4.73
N PRO A 268 -21.64 10.23 4.19
CA PRO A 268 -22.68 9.61 5.00
C PRO A 268 -22.22 8.33 5.72
N SER A 269 -21.42 7.49 5.06
CA SER A 269 -20.89 6.27 5.66
C SER A 269 -19.91 6.56 6.80
N ALA A 270 -19.01 7.53 6.62
CA ALA A 270 -18.07 7.94 7.67
C ALA A 270 -18.78 8.58 8.86
N LEU A 271 -19.74 9.48 8.61
CA LEU A 271 -20.56 10.13 9.64
C LEU A 271 -21.40 9.12 10.42
N ARG A 272 -21.93 8.08 9.77
CA ARG A 272 -22.67 7.01 10.44
C ARG A 272 -21.80 6.25 11.45
N VAL A 273 -20.55 5.91 11.07
CA VAL A 273 -19.61 5.24 11.98
C VAL A 273 -19.23 6.16 13.15
N TYR A 274 -19.03 7.44 12.87
CA TYR A 274 -18.73 8.43 13.90
C TYR A 274 -19.89 8.68 14.84
N GLY A 275 -21.11 8.84 14.32
CA GLY A 275 -22.31 9.01 15.14
C GLY A 275 -22.57 7.81 16.03
N GLN A 276 -22.28 6.59 15.56
CA GLN A 276 -22.31 5.40 16.42
C GLN A 276 -21.29 5.47 17.55
N TYR A 277 -20.08 5.96 17.27
CA TYR A 277 -19.06 6.16 18.30
C TYR A 277 -19.49 7.19 19.35
N LEU A 278 -19.94 8.37 18.92
CA LEU A 278 -20.42 9.44 19.80
C LEU A 278 -21.64 9.05 20.63
N ASN A 279 -22.51 8.18 20.10
CA ASN A 279 -23.65 7.66 20.87
C ASN A 279 -23.23 6.70 22.00
N LEU A 280 -22.06 6.09 21.88
CA LEU A 280 -21.51 5.19 22.90
C LEU A 280 -20.68 5.96 23.94
N ASP A 281 -19.86 6.90 23.49
CA ASP A 281 -19.00 7.78 24.31
C ASP A 281 -19.86 8.84 25.01
N LYS A 282 -20.38 8.51 26.20
CA LYS A 282 -21.34 9.35 26.93
C LYS A 282 -20.69 10.45 27.74
N ASP A 283 -19.47 10.20 28.19
CA ASP A 283 -18.68 11.18 28.95
C ASP A 283 -17.87 12.10 28.03
N HIS A 284 -17.88 11.84 26.71
CA HIS A 284 -17.21 12.61 25.68
C HIS A 284 -15.71 12.74 25.95
N ASN A 285 -15.13 11.71 26.57
CA ASN A 285 -13.73 11.67 26.93
C ASN A 285 -12.83 11.21 25.74
N GLY A 286 -13.45 10.79 24.63
CA GLY A 286 -12.76 10.35 23.43
C GLY A 286 -12.29 8.90 23.48
N MET A 287 -12.74 8.13 24.47
CA MET A 287 -12.46 6.72 24.71
C MET A 287 -13.77 5.97 24.98
N LEU A 288 -13.76 4.63 24.90
CA LEU A 288 -14.91 3.79 25.20
C LEU A 288 -14.61 2.82 26.33
N SER A 289 -15.38 2.91 27.41
CA SER A 289 -15.38 1.91 28.47
C SER A 289 -16.06 0.61 28.04
N LYS A 290 -15.83 -0.47 28.78
CA LYS A 290 -16.50 -1.76 28.55
C LYS A 290 -18.02 -1.65 28.64
N GLU A 291 -18.51 -0.83 29.57
CA GLU A 291 -19.94 -0.60 29.80
C GLU A 291 -20.58 0.15 28.64
N GLU A 292 -19.87 1.12 28.06
CA GLU A 292 -20.34 1.84 26.88
C GLU A 292 -20.36 0.95 25.65
N LEU A 293 -19.28 0.20 25.40
CA LEU A 293 -19.21 -0.72 24.26
C LEU A 293 -20.27 -1.83 24.33
N SER A 294 -20.72 -2.21 25.54
CA SER A 294 -21.79 -3.19 25.71
C SER A 294 -23.11 -2.77 25.06
N ARG A 295 -23.32 -1.46 24.87
CA ARG A 295 -24.51 -0.89 24.22
C ARG A 295 -24.39 -0.81 22.71
N TYR A 296 -23.28 -1.25 22.12
CA TYR A 296 -23.10 -1.27 20.66
C TYR A 296 -24.16 -2.16 20.00
N GLY A 297 -24.82 -1.63 18.96
CA GLY A 297 -25.95 -2.28 18.30
C GLY A 297 -27.20 -2.31 19.17
N THR A 298 -27.81 -3.49 19.33
CA THR A 298 -28.96 -3.75 20.22
C THR A 298 -28.54 -4.41 21.54
N GLY A 299 -27.27 -4.31 21.93
CA GLY A 299 -26.73 -4.99 23.13
C GLY A 299 -26.54 -6.49 22.93
N THR A 300 -26.30 -6.93 21.70
CA THR A 300 -26.13 -8.35 21.35
C THR A 300 -24.75 -8.91 21.69
N LEU A 301 -23.78 -8.05 22.07
CA LEU A 301 -22.45 -8.47 22.47
C LEU A 301 -22.47 -9.04 23.89
N THR A 302 -22.07 -10.30 24.04
CA THR A 302 -22.01 -10.95 25.36
C THR A 302 -20.87 -10.36 26.20
N CYS A 303 -21.05 -10.37 27.53
CA CYS A 303 -20.02 -9.90 28.46
C CYS A 303 -18.67 -10.62 28.25
N VAL A 304 -18.72 -11.94 27.99
CA VAL A 304 -17.52 -12.75 27.71
C VAL A 304 -16.81 -12.31 26.44
N PHE A 305 -17.56 -11.94 25.40
CA PHE A 305 -16.97 -11.40 24.17
C PHE A 305 -16.28 -10.05 24.44
N LEU A 306 -16.94 -9.15 25.17
CA LEU A 306 -16.37 -7.85 25.55
C LEU A 306 -15.08 -8.04 26.37
N ASP A 307 -15.07 -8.98 27.33
CA ASP A 307 -13.85 -9.30 28.09
C ASP A 307 -12.69 -9.71 27.18
N ARG A 308 -12.96 -10.56 26.18
CA ARG A 308 -11.93 -10.97 25.23
C ARG A 308 -11.47 -9.83 24.33
N VAL A 309 -12.38 -8.96 23.90
CA VAL A 309 -12.02 -7.76 23.13
C VAL A 309 -11.09 -6.87 23.95
N PHE A 310 -11.43 -6.52 25.19
CA PHE A 310 -10.59 -5.66 26.03
C PHE A 310 -9.26 -6.31 26.45
N GLN A 311 -9.17 -7.65 26.48
CA GLN A 311 -7.91 -8.38 26.68
C GLN A 311 -7.00 -8.40 25.45
N GLU A 312 -7.56 -8.49 24.25
CA GLU A 312 -6.78 -8.52 23.00
C GLU A 312 -6.42 -7.13 22.46
N CYS A 313 -7.18 -6.12 22.87
CA CYS A 313 -7.04 -4.74 22.41
C CYS A 313 -6.07 -3.97 23.30
N LEU A 314 -5.30 -3.04 22.71
CA LEU A 314 -4.57 -2.04 23.48
C LEU A 314 -5.60 -1.12 24.13
N THR A 315 -5.66 -1.15 25.47
CA THR A 315 -6.53 -0.32 26.28
C THR A 315 -5.68 0.55 27.20
N TYR A 316 -6.13 1.77 27.44
CA TYR A 316 -5.51 2.68 28.40
C TYR A 316 -6.44 2.74 29.60
N ASP A 317 -5.98 2.29 30.76
CA ASP A 317 -6.77 2.22 32.01
C ASP A 317 -8.13 1.52 31.88
N GLY A 318 -8.22 0.53 30.99
CA GLY A 318 -9.46 -0.23 30.75
C GLY A 318 -10.41 0.43 29.76
N GLU A 319 -9.99 1.49 29.08
CA GLU A 319 -10.75 2.19 28.04
C GLU A 319 -10.11 2.00 26.66
N MET A 320 -10.97 1.96 25.63
CA MET A 320 -10.59 1.69 24.25
C MET A 320 -10.60 2.96 23.41
N VAL A 321 -9.48 3.27 22.76
CA VAL A 321 -9.37 4.42 21.83
C VAL A 321 -10.20 4.17 20.57
N LEU A 322 -10.69 5.25 19.96
CA LEU A 322 -11.36 5.23 18.66
C LEU A 322 -10.66 4.35 17.60
N SER A 323 -9.34 4.42 17.46
CA SER A 323 -8.60 3.61 16.48
C SER A 323 -8.82 2.10 16.69
N GLN A 324 -8.97 1.69 17.94
CA GLN A 324 -9.19 0.30 18.34
C GLN A 324 -10.68 -0.09 18.19
N TYR A 325 -11.60 0.84 18.45
CA TYR A 325 -13.02 0.68 18.12
C TYR A 325 -13.23 0.42 16.63
N LEU A 326 -12.60 1.22 15.76
CA LEU A 326 -12.67 1.07 14.31
C LEU A 326 -12.16 -0.31 13.86
N PHE A 327 -11.07 -0.80 14.46
CA PHE A 327 -10.54 -2.13 14.18
C PHE A 327 -11.55 -3.24 14.52
N GLN A 328 -12.23 -3.12 15.67
CA GLN A 328 -13.25 -4.07 16.09
C GLN A 328 -14.51 -4.00 15.22
N LEU A 329 -14.91 -2.79 14.82
CA LEU A 329 -16.01 -2.56 13.89
C LEU A 329 -15.72 -3.19 12.52
N PHE A 330 -14.49 -3.06 11.99
CA PHE A 330 -14.11 -3.70 10.75
C PHE A 330 -14.00 -5.22 10.85
N LYS A 331 -13.58 -5.78 11.99
CA LYS A 331 -13.69 -7.23 12.24
C LYS A 331 -15.13 -7.72 12.11
N HIS A 332 -16.07 -7.03 12.77
CA HIS A 332 -17.48 -7.38 12.72
C HIS A 332 -18.09 -7.18 11.31
N CYS A 333 -17.74 -6.09 10.62
CA CYS A 333 -18.15 -5.85 9.23
C CYS A 333 -17.54 -6.87 8.26
N LYS A 334 -16.29 -7.30 8.44
CA LYS A 334 -15.64 -8.32 7.61
C LYS A 334 -16.33 -9.67 7.72
N ILE A 335 -16.78 -10.05 8.93
CA ILE A 335 -17.57 -11.27 9.15
C ILE A 335 -18.88 -11.20 8.35
N ARG A 336 -19.65 -10.10 8.47
CA ARG A 336 -20.89 -9.90 7.71
C ARG A 336 -20.68 -9.78 6.20
N PHE A 337 -19.55 -9.21 5.77
CA PHE A 337 -19.20 -9.08 4.36
C PHE A 337 -18.79 -10.44 3.75
N TRP A 338 -18.08 -11.28 4.50
CA TRP A 338 -17.80 -12.67 4.12
C TRP A 338 -19.08 -13.51 4.05
N GLU A 339 -20.00 -13.35 4.99
CA GLU A 339 -21.32 -14.03 4.95
C GLU A 339 -22.14 -13.63 3.71
N LYS A 340 -22.12 -12.35 3.33
CA LYS A 340 -22.80 -11.89 2.09
C LYS A 340 -22.13 -12.39 0.80
N LYS A 341 -20.81 -12.58 0.78
CA LYS A 341 -20.07 -13.10 -0.39
C LYS A 341 -20.09 -14.62 -0.54
N GLN A 342 -20.57 -15.39 0.45
CA GLN A 342 -20.82 -16.83 0.31
C GLN A 342 -22.24 -17.16 -0.20
N ILE A 343 -23.11 -16.15 -0.33
CA ILE A 343 -24.51 -16.31 -0.77
C ILE A 343 -24.70 -15.88 -2.25
N LEU A 344 -23.63 -15.46 -2.91
CA LEU A 344 -23.51 -15.26 -4.37
C LEU A 344 -22.38 -16.14 -4.89
#